data_AF-A0A182MAG3-F1
#
_entry.id   AF-A0A182MAG3-F1
#
_cell.length_a   1.000
_cell.length_b   1.000
_cell.length_c   1.000
_cell.angle_alpha   90.00
_cell.angle_beta   90.00
_cell.angle_gamma   90.00
#
_symmetry.space_group_name_H-M   'P 1'
#
loop_
_entity.id
_entity.type
_entity.pdbx_description
1 polymer ?
#
loop_
_entity_poly.entity_id
_entity_poly.type
_entity_poly.pdbx_seq_one_letter_code
_entity_poly.pdbx_strand_id
1 'polypeptide(L)'
;MGSVLMVLTVAALAFFTTPSTATLLSSSSASFLTVNRCEEYPVKQLNFVERSKIPHDCRCPPGFVAVRTYPQTNRALCVGIRSAGPWQDGCVQSGTSTDYYDLDQTDLGEVRELLLHLNVSECWISARRLLKFGELVRRLPGTHWNAPVELPKHSHLLFPVSNYSKNHACATVRIDQQSDQLAYQNCSATLPQLCIYREASLLQLHCEANEFTTRYSSHQRYCFSIRKSSWSTVRLLRLAMKANGSFLIDNNRKGQLLVEMYDASKDCSDSSNVIYADQKESTHHAHRRDADDTQTISNRDLIRIASSDPNNFACIAQQRLQIENDSLVVSDGTGPGMYLYFDKARHKLFLTVYGDRWFWREDPSSNGFVCFTNANDEQLYRPRVKRLRSSHVQWGELAPNASTIAADRMMYEVKLEEYGPPRPYWCEAHLVPDFALIKTDTVMAQRKANCRRYFSATIELLLARSSSRTPDTLRLKDYDGRIEEYIKNRRKRLPELKHIFAAIKSIQVKRVEDFWTSASNDWYTVRLVLHIVTKCAKKWDKAELLEPERNEIGKMSFIVAPSFITGSCIRLSSISFTLQISALQHPA
;
A
#
# COMPACT_ATOMS: atom_id res chain seq x y z
N MET A 1 -44.11 47.59 37.57
CA MET A 1 -43.67 48.04 36.23
C MET A 1 -42.18 47.77 36.13
N GLY A 2 -41.75 47.07 35.09
CA GLY A 2 -40.32 46.77 34.85
C GLY A 2 -40.06 45.31 34.53
N SER A 3 -40.65 44.82 33.44
CA SER A 3 -40.29 43.55 32.81
C SER A 3 -38.88 43.66 32.24
N VAL A 4 -37.96 42.78 32.66
CA VAL A 4 -36.68 42.56 31.98
C VAL A 4 -36.74 41.19 31.33
N LEU A 5 -36.94 41.21 30.01
CA LEU A 5 -36.92 40.05 29.13
C LEU A 5 -35.45 39.74 28.81
N MET A 6 -34.85 38.74 29.46
CA MET A 6 -33.58 38.16 29.01
C MET A 6 -33.87 37.11 27.94
N VAL A 7 -33.50 37.43 26.70
CA VAL A 7 -33.45 36.48 25.59
C VAL A 7 -32.16 35.66 25.74
N LEU A 8 -32.29 34.41 26.18
CA LEU A 8 -31.22 33.41 26.17
C LEU A 8 -31.40 32.53 24.94
N THR A 9 -30.65 32.83 23.88
CA THR A 9 -30.49 31.98 22.71
C THR A 9 -29.68 30.74 23.07
N VAL A 10 -30.33 29.58 23.10
CA VAL A 10 -29.67 28.27 23.19
C VAL A 10 -29.14 27.90 21.81
N ALA A 11 -27.84 28.02 21.61
CA ALA A 11 -27.16 27.48 20.43
C ALA A 11 -27.07 25.95 20.57
N ALA A 12 -27.80 25.24 19.72
CA ALA A 12 -27.67 23.80 19.56
C ALA A 12 -26.31 23.48 18.92
N LEU A 13 -25.38 22.93 19.71
CA LEU A 13 -24.14 22.34 19.24
C LEU A 13 -24.45 21.04 18.47
N ALA A 14 -24.63 21.16 17.15
CA ALA A 14 -24.57 20.04 16.24
C ALA A 14 -23.10 19.57 16.15
N PHE A 15 -22.79 18.44 16.79
CA PHE A 15 -21.54 17.72 16.58
C PHE A 15 -21.58 17.09 15.18
N PHE A 16 -21.07 17.80 14.19
CA PHE A 16 -20.66 17.19 12.92
C PHE A 16 -19.32 16.48 13.15
N THR A 17 -19.34 15.15 13.18
CA THR A 17 -18.12 14.34 13.10
C THR A 17 -17.55 14.47 11.70
N THR A 18 -16.54 15.32 11.57
CA THR A 18 -15.73 15.47 10.36
C THR A 18 -15.07 14.12 10.00
N PRO A 19 -15.12 13.67 8.73
CA PRO A 19 -14.31 12.55 8.29
C PRO A 19 -12.83 12.93 8.39
N SER A 20 -12.04 12.05 9.02
CA SER A 20 -10.60 12.20 9.17
C SER A 20 -9.95 12.45 7.81
N THR A 21 -9.54 13.69 7.59
CA THR A 21 -8.67 14.11 6.50
C THR A 21 -7.36 13.34 6.63
N ALA A 22 -7.08 12.52 5.62
CA ALA A 22 -5.76 11.98 5.38
C ALA A 22 -4.78 13.16 5.33
N THR A 23 -3.79 13.14 6.22
CA THR A 23 -2.64 14.05 6.19
C THR A 23 -1.98 13.95 4.83
N LEU A 24 -2.18 15.00 4.02
CA LEU A 24 -1.35 15.33 2.87
C LEU A 24 0.09 15.45 3.39
N LEU A 25 0.90 14.45 3.10
CA LEU A 25 2.35 14.49 3.28
C LEU A 25 2.91 15.53 2.30
N SER A 26 3.08 16.77 2.78
CA SER A 26 3.94 17.73 2.09
C SER A 26 5.36 17.19 2.08
N SER A 27 6.03 17.32 0.94
CA SER A 27 7.42 16.97 0.69
C SER A 27 8.40 17.73 1.61
N SER A 28 8.56 17.28 2.85
CA SER A 28 9.82 17.53 3.56
C SER A 28 10.89 16.71 2.85
N SER A 29 11.88 17.37 2.24
CA SER A 29 13.03 16.72 1.62
C SER A 29 13.70 15.83 2.66
N ALA A 30 13.49 14.52 2.59
CA ALA A 30 14.06 13.59 3.54
C ALA A 30 15.59 13.67 3.45
N SER A 31 16.25 13.99 4.57
CA SER A 31 17.71 13.95 4.63
C SER A 31 18.18 12.50 4.61
N PHE A 32 19.08 12.16 3.69
CA PHE A 32 19.74 10.87 3.63
C PHE A 32 21.08 10.92 4.36
N LEU A 33 21.44 9.85 5.07
CA LEU A 33 22.77 9.65 5.66
C LEU A 33 23.77 9.15 4.60
N THR A 34 23.27 8.48 3.57
CA THR A 34 24.04 8.02 2.41
C THR A 34 24.37 9.20 1.49
N VAL A 35 25.64 9.29 1.07
CA VAL A 35 26.13 10.32 0.15
C VAL A 35 26.12 9.76 -1.27
N ASN A 36 25.37 10.38 -2.18
CA ASN A 36 25.28 9.99 -3.58
C ASN A 36 26.23 10.85 -4.44
N ARG A 37 27.21 10.23 -5.10
CA ARG A 37 28.22 10.93 -5.90
C ARG A 37 27.80 11.24 -7.33
N CYS A 38 26.59 10.88 -7.74
CA CYS A 38 26.12 11.11 -9.11
C CYS A 38 26.10 12.60 -9.46
N GLU A 39 25.69 13.45 -8.52
CA GLU A 39 25.51 14.89 -8.77
C GLU A 39 26.76 15.73 -8.41
N GLU A 40 27.83 15.11 -7.88
CA GLU A 40 29.04 15.81 -7.41
C GLU A 40 29.93 16.30 -8.57
N TYR A 41 29.90 15.61 -9.71
CA TYR A 41 30.77 15.93 -10.85
C TYR A 41 29.99 16.70 -11.93
N PRO A 42 30.49 17.85 -12.43
CA PRO A 42 29.85 18.56 -13.52
C PRO A 42 29.76 17.66 -14.75
N VAL A 43 28.67 17.78 -15.50
CA VAL A 43 28.48 17.08 -16.78
C VAL A 43 29.60 17.56 -17.72
N LYS A 44 30.71 16.82 -17.81
CA LYS A 44 31.72 17.06 -18.84
C LYS A 44 31.02 16.95 -20.19
N GLN A 45 31.48 17.65 -21.24
CA GLN A 45 31.02 17.39 -22.61
C GLN A 45 31.23 15.89 -22.89
N LEU A 46 30.15 15.12 -22.74
CA LEU A 46 30.20 13.67 -22.74
C LEU A 46 30.21 13.25 -24.21
N ASN A 47 31.35 12.80 -24.70
CA ASN A 47 31.33 11.83 -25.78
C ASN A 47 30.66 10.58 -25.19
N PHE A 48 29.38 10.39 -25.50
CA PHE A 48 28.43 9.45 -24.88
C PHE A 48 28.89 7.99 -24.71
N VAL A 49 30.01 7.60 -25.32
CA VAL A 49 30.49 6.22 -25.32
C VAL A 49 31.34 5.87 -24.09
N GLU A 50 31.79 6.83 -23.29
CA GLU A 50 32.52 6.50 -22.06
C GLU A 50 31.56 6.24 -20.90
N ARG A 51 30.78 5.15 -21.00
CA ARG A 51 29.93 4.61 -19.91
C ARG A 51 30.69 4.50 -18.58
N SER A 52 32.00 4.28 -18.65
CA SER A 52 32.93 4.21 -17.52
C SER A 52 33.13 5.54 -16.77
N LYS A 53 32.78 6.69 -17.37
CA LYS A 53 32.90 8.01 -16.74
C LYS A 53 31.63 8.43 -15.98
N ILE A 54 30.51 7.74 -16.17
CA ILE A 54 29.30 7.98 -15.38
C ILE A 54 29.46 7.27 -14.04
N PRO A 55 29.36 7.98 -12.90
CA PRO A 55 29.42 7.36 -11.58
C PRO A 55 28.39 6.24 -11.42
N HIS A 56 28.76 5.14 -10.77
CA HIS A 56 27.84 4.01 -10.55
C HIS A 56 26.59 4.40 -9.75
N ASP A 57 26.70 5.39 -8.86
CA ASP A 57 25.58 5.96 -8.10
C ASP A 57 24.49 6.58 -8.98
N CYS A 58 24.78 6.92 -10.24
CA CYS A 58 23.78 7.43 -11.16
C CYS A 58 22.74 6.38 -11.58
N ARG A 59 23.01 5.09 -11.34
CA ARG A 59 22.05 3.99 -11.50
C ARG A 59 21.06 3.91 -10.33
N CYS A 60 21.32 4.63 -9.24
CA CYS A 60 20.55 4.59 -8.01
C CYS A 60 19.66 5.82 -7.87
N PRO A 61 18.47 5.73 -7.24
CA PRO A 61 17.63 6.90 -6.95
C PRO A 61 18.36 8.01 -6.19
N PRO A 62 17.89 9.27 -6.22
CA PRO A 62 18.47 10.35 -5.42
C PRO A 62 18.53 9.98 -3.94
N GLY A 63 19.68 10.21 -3.30
CA GLY A 63 19.93 9.85 -1.89
C GLY A 63 20.42 8.42 -1.66
N PHE A 64 20.48 7.57 -2.69
CA PHE A 64 20.99 6.19 -2.60
C PHE A 64 22.42 6.09 -3.11
N VAL A 65 23.24 5.21 -2.53
CA VAL A 65 24.58 4.87 -3.01
C VAL A 65 24.58 3.49 -3.65
N ALA A 66 25.37 3.30 -4.72
CA ALA A 66 25.57 1.98 -5.31
C ALA A 66 26.56 1.19 -4.46
N VAL A 67 26.11 0.09 -3.84
CA VAL A 67 27.00 -0.81 -3.08
C VAL A 67 27.53 -1.94 -3.94
N ARG A 68 26.77 -2.34 -4.97
CA ARG A 68 27.17 -3.38 -5.91
C ARG A 68 26.63 -3.07 -7.30
N THR A 69 27.43 -3.27 -8.33
CA THR A 69 26.97 -3.13 -9.73
C THR A 69 26.95 -4.48 -10.42
N TYR A 70 25.95 -4.70 -11.29
CA TYR A 70 25.86 -5.89 -12.12
C TYR A 70 26.19 -5.50 -13.57
N PRO A 71 27.42 -5.77 -14.06
CA PRO A 71 27.87 -5.27 -15.36
C PRO A 71 27.00 -5.73 -16.53
N GLN A 72 26.39 -6.92 -16.40
CA GLN A 72 25.60 -7.55 -17.46
C GLN A 72 24.21 -6.91 -17.65
N THR A 73 23.68 -6.21 -16.65
CA THR A 73 22.26 -5.78 -16.67
C THR A 73 22.08 -4.27 -16.51
N ASN A 74 23.17 -3.48 -16.47
CA ASN A 74 23.19 -2.06 -16.09
C ASN A 74 22.53 -1.74 -14.75
N ARG A 75 22.19 -2.76 -13.96
CA ARG A 75 21.58 -2.61 -12.64
C ARG A 75 22.64 -2.41 -11.57
N ALA A 76 22.23 -1.87 -10.45
CA ALA A 76 23.01 -1.81 -9.24
C ALA A 76 22.12 -2.18 -8.04
N LEU A 77 22.73 -2.77 -7.02
CA LEU A 77 22.18 -2.78 -5.67
C LEU A 77 22.46 -1.41 -5.06
N CYS A 78 21.40 -0.71 -4.73
CA CYS A 78 21.42 0.64 -4.24
C CYS A 78 20.86 0.67 -2.82
N VAL A 79 21.54 1.36 -1.93
CA VAL A 79 21.12 1.51 -0.53
C VAL A 79 20.97 2.98 -0.22
N GLY A 80 19.81 3.35 0.33
CA GLY A 80 19.52 4.68 0.84
C GLY A 80 19.17 4.57 2.31
N ILE A 81 19.84 5.35 3.17
CA ILE A 81 19.51 5.39 4.60
C ILE A 81 18.92 6.76 4.89
N ARG A 82 17.63 6.81 5.19
CA ARG A 82 16.95 8.05 5.57
C ARG A 82 17.26 8.37 7.03
N SER A 83 17.37 9.65 7.34
CA SER A 83 17.62 10.16 8.69
C SER A 83 16.63 9.60 9.70
N ALA A 84 17.07 9.50 10.96
CA ALA A 84 16.27 8.89 12.01
C ALA A 84 14.94 9.60 12.23
N GLY A 85 13.87 8.82 12.31
CA GLY A 85 12.50 9.31 12.45
C GLY A 85 11.53 8.19 12.84
N PRO A 86 10.24 8.53 13.03
CA PRO A 86 9.21 7.51 13.17
C PRO A 86 9.12 6.67 11.89
N TRP A 87 8.59 5.45 12.02
CA TRP A 87 8.36 4.58 10.88
C TRP A 87 7.38 5.25 9.91
N GLN A 88 7.71 5.21 8.62
CA GLN A 88 6.94 5.81 7.54
C GLN A 88 7.13 5.02 6.24
N ASP A 89 6.20 5.17 5.29
CA ASP A 89 6.29 4.61 3.94
C ASP A 89 7.29 5.38 3.05
N GLY A 90 8.43 5.81 3.62
CA GLY A 90 9.32 6.77 2.97
C GLY A 90 10.26 6.22 1.91
N CYS A 91 10.38 4.90 1.80
CA CYS A 91 11.09 4.26 0.68
C CYS A 91 10.22 4.20 -0.58
N VAL A 92 8.91 4.42 -0.49
CA VAL A 92 7.98 4.31 -1.63
C VAL A 92 8.33 5.28 -2.76
N GLN A 93 8.81 6.49 -2.43
CA GLN A 93 9.15 7.53 -3.42
C GLN A 93 10.31 7.16 -4.35
N SER A 94 11.15 6.17 -3.98
CA SER A 94 12.21 5.66 -4.84
C SER A 94 11.69 4.71 -5.93
N GLY A 95 10.45 4.23 -5.79
CA GLY A 95 9.84 3.26 -6.69
C GLY A 95 10.39 1.84 -6.58
N THR A 96 11.06 1.54 -5.46
CA THR A 96 11.50 0.19 -5.15
C THR A 96 10.32 -0.70 -4.72
N SER A 97 10.43 -1.98 -5.08
CA SER A 97 9.60 -3.08 -4.58
C SER A 97 10.41 -4.11 -3.78
N THR A 98 11.71 -3.88 -3.60
CA THR A 98 12.66 -4.77 -2.93
C THR A 98 12.81 -4.39 -1.46
N ASP A 99 12.49 -5.32 -0.55
CA ASP A 99 12.73 -5.17 0.89
C ASP A 99 14.04 -5.90 1.31
N TYR A 100 14.47 -5.70 2.55
CA TYR A 100 15.71 -6.26 3.09
C TYR A 100 15.78 -7.79 3.01
N TYR A 101 14.68 -8.47 3.33
CA TYR A 101 14.62 -9.94 3.28
C TYR A 101 14.40 -10.52 1.88
N ASP A 102 14.29 -9.68 0.84
CA ASP A 102 14.24 -10.13 -0.56
C ASP A 102 15.67 -10.26 -1.17
N LEU A 103 16.70 -9.85 -0.42
CA LEU A 103 18.11 -9.92 -0.83
C LEU A 103 18.71 -11.32 -0.63
N ASP A 104 19.64 -11.68 -1.52
CA ASP A 104 20.45 -12.87 -1.33
C ASP A 104 21.56 -12.64 -0.29
N GLN A 105 22.24 -13.71 0.11
CA GLN A 105 23.24 -13.65 1.18
C GLN A 105 24.45 -12.77 0.83
N THR A 106 24.77 -12.62 -0.46
CA THR A 106 25.87 -11.76 -0.92
C THR A 106 25.46 -10.31 -0.84
N ASP A 107 24.29 -9.98 -1.39
CA ASP A 107 23.73 -8.63 -1.35
C ASP A 107 23.47 -8.15 0.10
N LEU A 108 23.03 -9.04 0.98
CA LEU A 108 22.90 -8.77 2.42
C LEU A 108 24.25 -8.43 3.08
N GLY A 109 25.34 -9.08 2.66
CA GLY A 109 26.69 -8.80 3.14
C GLY A 109 27.14 -7.37 2.83
N GLU A 110 26.94 -6.94 1.59
CA GLU A 110 27.24 -5.57 1.13
C GLU A 110 26.44 -4.51 1.90
N VAL A 111 25.14 -4.76 2.09
CA VAL A 111 24.26 -3.85 2.85
C VAL A 111 24.68 -3.78 4.32
N ARG A 112 25.07 -4.91 4.91
CA ARG A 112 25.56 -4.98 6.30
C ARG A 112 26.85 -4.19 6.47
N GLU A 113 27.82 -4.35 5.57
CA GLU A 113 29.09 -3.63 5.62
C GLU A 113 28.86 -2.11 5.60
N LEU A 114 27.99 -1.63 4.71
CA LEU A 114 27.62 -0.22 4.66
C LEU A 114 26.97 0.26 5.96
N LEU A 115 26.05 -0.53 6.53
CA LEU A 115 25.36 -0.16 7.78
C LEU A 115 26.32 -0.09 8.97
N LEU A 116 27.29 -1.02 9.05
CA LEU A 116 28.35 -1.00 10.06
C LEU A 116 29.27 0.22 9.88
N HIS A 117 29.66 0.55 8.63
CA HIS A 117 30.48 1.72 8.33
C HIS A 117 29.80 3.04 8.77
N LEU A 118 28.47 3.10 8.65
CA LEU A 118 27.67 4.25 9.06
C LEU A 118 27.23 4.21 10.53
N ASN A 119 27.74 3.27 11.33
CA ASN A 119 27.38 3.05 12.74
C ASN A 119 25.87 2.88 12.97
N VAL A 120 25.18 2.22 12.04
CA VAL A 120 23.74 1.91 12.13
C VAL A 120 23.55 0.48 12.61
N SER A 121 23.21 0.32 13.90
CA SER A 121 22.99 -1.00 14.53
C SER A 121 21.52 -1.45 14.53
N GLU A 122 20.56 -0.54 14.39
CA GLU A 122 19.13 -0.83 14.30
C GLU A 122 18.46 0.16 13.35
N CYS A 123 17.67 -0.35 12.40
CA CYS A 123 16.98 0.50 11.43
C CYS A 123 15.60 -0.07 11.06
N TRP A 124 14.72 0.83 10.63
CA TRP A 124 13.41 0.47 10.07
C TRP A 124 13.57 -0.23 8.74
N ILE A 125 12.79 -1.29 8.52
CA ILE A 125 12.56 -1.89 7.20
C ILE A 125 11.18 -1.52 6.68
N SER A 126 10.93 -1.72 5.38
CA SER A 126 9.67 -1.33 4.73
C SER A 126 8.57 -2.38 4.93
N ALA A 127 8.40 -2.84 6.18
CA ALA A 127 7.41 -3.81 6.57
C ALA A 127 6.79 -3.48 7.94
N ARG A 128 5.49 -3.78 8.10
CA ARG A 128 4.77 -3.64 9.38
C ARG A 128 3.59 -4.60 9.48
N ARG A 129 3.06 -4.76 10.68
CA ARG A 129 1.77 -5.41 10.91
C ARG A 129 0.65 -4.40 10.66
N LEU A 130 -0.36 -4.82 9.91
CA LEU A 130 -1.59 -4.03 9.70
C LEU A 130 -2.70 -4.45 10.65
N LEU A 131 -2.71 -5.72 11.05
CA LEU A 131 -3.67 -6.29 11.99
C LEU A 131 -2.98 -6.56 13.33
N LYS A 132 -3.73 -6.47 14.42
CA LYS A 132 -3.21 -6.62 15.80
C LYS A 132 -2.44 -7.94 16.01
N PHE A 133 -2.96 -9.02 15.45
CA PHE A 133 -2.34 -10.35 15.49
C PHE A 133 -1.88 -10.80 14.09
N GLY A 134 -1.78 -9.84 13.17
CA GLY A 134 -1.43 -10.07 11.78
C GLY A 134 0.02 -10.47 11.59
N GLU A 135 0.26 -11.11 10.45
CA GLU A 135 1.61 -11.31 9.92
C GLU A 135 2.27 -9.96 9.57
N LEU A 136 3.60 -9.96 9.52
CA LEU A 136 4.37 -8.85 9.02
C LEU A 136 4.16 -8.76 7.50
N VAL A 137 3.75 -7.60 7.00
CA VAL A 137 3.51 -7.41 5.56
C VAL A 137 4.41 -6.32 4.97
N ARG A 138 4.76 -6.48 3.70
CA ARG A 138 5.53 -5.51 2.90
C ARG A 138 4.73 -4.23 2.67
N ARG A 139 5.43 -3.10 2.69
CA ARG A 139 4.89 -1.75 2.52
C ARG A 139 5.57 -0.98 1.39
N LEU A 140 6.01 -1.71 0.38
CA LEU A 140 6.55 -1.16 -0.86
C LEU A 140 5.54 -1.34 -1.99
N PRO A 141 5.39 -0.35 -2.90
CA PRO A 141 4.51 -0.46 -4.04
C PRO A 141 4.95 -1.68 -4.86
N GLY A 142 4.01 -2.51 -5.29
CA GLY A 142 4.38 -3.76 -5.94
C GLY A 142 3.20 -4.68 -6.13
N THR A 143 3.45 -5.72 -6.93
CA THR A 143 2.66 -6.95 -6.88
C THR A 143 2.65 -7.58 -5.47
N HIS A 144 3.69 -7.30 -4.69
CA HIS A 144 3.84 -7.72 -3.30
C HIS A 144 3.33 -6.72 -2.24
N TRP A 145 2.62 -5.64 -2.62
CA TRP A 145 2.03 -4.69 -1.67
C TRP A 145 1.13 -5.37 -0.63
N ASN A 146 1.43 -5.23 0.67
CA ASN A 146 0.79 -5.94 1.78
C ASN A 146 0.94 -7.48 1.72
N ALA A 147 2.04 -8.00 1.16
CA ALA A 147 2.31 -9.45 1.12
C ALA A 147 3.03 -9.86 2.39
N PRO A 148 2.77 -11.04 2.96
CA PRO A 148 3.56 -11.55 4.07
C PRO A 148 5.06 -11.56 3.72
N VAL A 149 5.90 -11.01 4.60
CA VAL A 149 7.36 -11.07 4.44
C VAL A 149 7.82 -12.51 4.54
N GLU A 150 8.56 -12.98 3.55
CA GLU A 150 9.11 -14.34 3.54
C GLU A 150 10.47 -14.31 4.24
N LEU A 151 10.60 -15.06 5.34
CA LEU A 151 11.86 -15.15 6.09
C LEU A 151 12.69 -16.34 5.58
N PRO A 152 14.02 -16.21 5.40
CA PRO A 152 14.87 -17.28 4.91
C PRO A 152 14.78 -18.54 5.78
N LYS A 153 14.59 -19.72 5.16
CA LYS A 153 14.44 -21.01 5.88
C LYS A 153 15.63 -21.40 6.77
N HIS A 154 16.81 -20.81 6.55
CA HIS A 154 18.04 -21.04 7.32
C HIS A 154 18.28 -20.00 8.42
N SER A 155 17.37 -19.05 8.63
CA SER A 155 17.39 -18.18 9.80
C SER A 155 16.90 -18.97 11.02
N HIS A 156 17.79 -19.79 11.57
CA HIS A 156 17.63 -20.45 12.87
C HIS A 156 17.75 -19.46 14.07
N LEU A 157 17.57 -18.16 13.81
CA LEU A 157 17.67 -17.04 14.74
C LEU A 157 16.46 -16.14 14.44
N LEU A 158 15.47 -15.89 15.29
CA LEU A 158 15.23 -16.17 16.69
C LEU A 158 13.73 -16.43 16.85
N PHE A 159 13.38 -17.11 17.94
CA PHE A 159 12.03 -17.34 18.43
C PHE A 159 11.04 -16.18 18.16
N PRO A 160 9.75 -16.50 17.96
CA PRO A 160 8.70 -15.49 17.78
C PRO A 160 8.63 -14.70 19.08
N VAL A 161 9.21 -13.49 19.13
CA VAL A 161 9.12 -12.69 20.34
C VAL A 161 7.65 -12.32 20.50
N SER A 162 7.07 -13.05 21.42
CA SER A 162 5.72 -13.11 21.98
C SER A 162 5.21 -11.79 22.53
N ASN A 163 5.86 -10.68 22.20
CA ASN A 163 5.48 -9.36 22.67
C ASN A 163 4.47 -8.75 21.69
N TYR A 164 3.27 -9.36 21.63
CA TYR A 164 2.08 -8.80 20.99
C TYR A 164 1.53 -7.62 21.81
N SER A 165 2.42 -6.72 22.22
CA SER A 165 2.06 -5.44 22.81
C SER A 165 1.33 -4.62 21.74
N LYS A 166 0.19 -4.01 22.11
CA LYS A 166 -0.67 -3.20 21.23
C LYS A 166 0.09 -2.12 20.43
N ASN A 167 1.32 -1.78 20.83
CA ASN A 167 2.09 -0.66 20.28
C ASN A 167 3.27 -1.06 19.39
N HIS A 168 3.64 -2.35 19.29
CA HIS A 168 4.84 -2.79 18.55
C HIS A 168 4.48 -3.42 17.20
N ALA A 169 4.12 -2.59 16.22
CA ALA A 169 3.63 -3.04 14.91
C ALA A 169 4.66 -2.89 13.77
N CYS A 170 5.74 -2.12 13.96
CA CYS A 170 6.70 -1.82 12.91
C CYS A 170 7.95 -2.70 13.03
N ALA A 171 8.48 -3.17 11.89
CA ALA A 171 9.63 -4.05 11.86
C ALA A 171 10.94 -3.28 11.74
N THR A 172 11.94 -3.80 12.45
CA THR A 172 13.32 -3.34 12.45
C THR A 172 14.23 -4.51 12.16
N VAL A 173 15.39 -4.23 11.56
CA VAL A 173 16.51 -5.16 11.56
C VAL A 173 17.56 -4.65 12.52
N ARG A 174 18.00 -5.52 13.44
CA ARG A 174 19.15 -5.30 14.30
C ARG A 174 20.35 -5.95 13.67
N ILE A 175 21.42 -5.18 13.53
CA ILE A 175 22.62 -5.57 12.82
C ILE A 175 23.74 -5.70 13.82
N ASP A 176 24.31 -6.89 13.86
CA ASP A 176 25.53 -7.21 14.57
C ASP A 176 26.61 -7.66 13.56
N GLN A 177 27.86 -7.74 14.00
CA GLN A 177 29.01 -8.10 13.17
C GLN A 177 28.82 -9.44 12.43
N GLN A 178 28.08 -10.38 13.02
CA GLN A 178 27.92 -11.74 12.51
C GLN A 178 26.48 -12.14 12.18
N SER A 179 25.48 -11.36 12.62
CA SER A 179 24.08 -11.72 12.45
C SER A 179 23.17 -10.51 12.31
N ASP A 180 22.07 -10.72 11.62
CA ASP A 180 20.96 -9.79 11.54
C ASP A 180 19.70 -10.43 12.14
N GLN A 181 18.95 -9.64 12.90
CA GLN A 181 17.81 -10.12 13.66
C GLN A 181 16.59 -9.24 13.40
N LEU A 182 15.48 -9.87 13.00
CA LEU A 182 14.19 -9.19 12.91
C LEU A 182 13.68 -8.88 14.32
N ALA A 183 13.34 -7.62 14.56
CA ALA A 183 12.70 -7.18 15.80
C ALA A 183 11.46 -6.32 15.50
N TYR A 184 10.55 -6.23 16.48
CA TYR A 184 9.37 -5.38 16.43
C TYR A 184 9.53 -4.21 17.39
N GLN A 185 9.22 -3.01 16.92
CA GLN A 185 9.33 -1.76 17.67
C GLN A 185 8.05 -0.93 17.58
N ASN A 186 7.91 0.01 18.51
CA ASN A 186 6.87 1.02 18.42
C ASN A 186 7.13 1.92 17.21
N CYS A 187 6.15 2.04 16.31
CA CYS A 187 6.27 2.83 15.08
C CYS A 187 6.63 4.31 15.31
N SER A 188 6.40 4.83 16.52
CA SER A 188 6.80 6.19 16.91
C SER A 188 8.26 6.31 17.36
N ALA A 189 9.00 5.21 17.51
CA ALA A 189 10.42 5.25 17.86
C ALA A 189 11.24 5.93 16.75
N THR A 190 12.33 6.60 17.15
CA THR A 190 13.17 7.35 16.23
C THR A 190 14.35 6.49 15.80
N LEU A 191 14.28 5.90 14.60
CA LEU A 191 15.35 5.07 14.02
C LEU A 191 15.58 5.48 12.56
N PRO A 192 16.80 5.31 12.02
CA PRO A 192 17.04 5.47 10.59
C PRO A 192 16.22 4.44 9.80
N GLN A 193 15.86 4.79 8.56
CA GLN A 193 15.10 3.90 7.69
C GLN A 193 15.97 3.40 6.54
N LEU A 194 16.05 2.08 6.41
CA LEU A 194 16.75 1.40 5.33
C LEU A 194 15.82 1.28 4.11
N CYS A 195 16.27 1.85 3.00
CA CYS A 195 15.65 1.69 1.69
C CYS A 195 16.62 0.97 0.77
N ILE A 196 16.13 -0.08 0.10
CA ILE A 196 16.89 -0.87 -0.87
C ILE A 196 16.29 -0.61 -2.24
N TYR A 197 17.10 -0.64 -3.29
CA TYR A 197 16.65 -0.55 -4.67
C TYR A 197 17.54 -1.44 -5.55
N ARG A 198 16.92 -2.28 -6.38
CA ARG A 198 17.61 -3.22 -7.29
C ARG A 198 16.97 -3.25 -8.69
N GLU A 199 15.96 -2.44 -8.89
CA GLU A 199 15.12 -2.44 -10.08
C GLU A 199 15.76 -1.66 -11.24
N ALA A 200 15.28 -1.87 -12.47
CA ALA A 200 15.63 -1.01 -13.59
C ALA A 200 14.91 0.34 -13.48
N SER A 201 15.61 1.44 -13.82
CA SER A 201 15.08 2.79 -13.69
C SER A 201 13.94 3.08 -14.67
N LEU A 202 14.04 2.54 -15.89
CA LEU A 202 13.00 2.65 -16.91
C LEU A 202 11.80 1.74 -16.63
N LEU A 203 10.61 2.30 -16.86
CA LEU A 203 9.33 1.62 -16.75
C LEU A 203 8.43 2.02 -17.91
N GLN A 204 7.77 1.05 -18.54
CA GLN A 204 6.74 1.36 -19.54
C GLN A 204 5.39 1.47 -18.84
N LEU A 205 5.01 2.69 -18.46
CA LEU A 205 3.78 2.98 -17.74
C LEU A 205 3.21 4.31 -18.23
N HIS A 206 1.88 4.38 -18.44
CA HIS A 206 1.06 5.54 -18.83
C HIS A 206 1.51 6.35 -20.08
N CYS A 207 2.72 6.14 -20.58
CA CYS A 207 3.28 6.72 -21.78
C CYS A 207 2.83 5.95 -23.04
N GLU A 208 3.09 6.55 -24.21
CA GLU A 208 2.75 5.94 -25.49
C GLU A 208 3.60 4.68 -25.77
N ALA A 209 3.24 3.94 -26.83
CA ALA A 209 4.04 2.81 -27.26
C ALA A 209 5.48 3.24 -27.60
N ASN A 210 6.47 2.50 -27.10
CA ASN A 210 7.91 2.79 -27.21
C ASN A 210 8.39 4.05 -26.48
N GLU A 211 7.58 4.59 -25.57
CA GLU A 211 8.00 5.59 -24.60
C GLU A 211 8.11 4.96 -23.21
N PHE A 212 9.01 5.53 -22.40
CA PHE A 212 9.30 5.07 -21.05
C PHE A 212 9.09 6.22 -20.07
N THR A 213 8.61 5.90 -18.88
CA THR A 213 8.76 6.76 -17.71
C THR A 213 9.84 6.19 -16.80
N THR A 214 10.11 6.84 -15.67
CA THR A 214 11.02 6.30 -14.66
C THR A 214 10.27 5.76 -13.45
N ARG A 215 10.92 4.90 -12.66
CA ARG A 215 10.43 4.51 -11.33
C ARG A 215 10.46 5.65 -10.33
N TYR A 216 11.25 6.70 -10.58
CA TYR A 216 11.48 7.79 -9.65
C TYR A 216 10.32 8.78 -9.68
N SER A 217 9.69 9.02 -8.53
CA SER A 217 8.61 10.01 -8.35
C SER A 217 8.89 11.35 -9.05
N SER A 218 10.08 11.91 -8.85
CA SER A 218 10.54 13.18 -9.45
C SER A 218 10.48 13.25 -10.99
N HIS A 219 10.56 12.11 -11.69
CA HIS A 219 10.61 12.05 -13.16
C HIS A 219 9.42 11.29 -13.75
N GLN A 220 8.50 10.78 -12.92
CA GLN A 220 7.33 10.02 -13.34
C GLN A 220 6.34 10.80 -14.20
N ARG A 221 6.43 12.14 -14.19
CA ARG A 221 5.56 13.04 -14.96
C ARG A 221 5.96 13.18 -16.42
N TYR A 222 7.11 12.65 -16.79
CA TYR A 222 7.66 12.75 -18.12
C TYR A 222 7.65 11.37 -18.80
N CYS A 223 7.46 11.40 -20.11
CA CYS A 223 7.69 10.29 -21.01
C CYS A 223 8.94 10.56 -21.84
N PHE A 224 9.81 9.57 -21.92
CA PHE A 224 11.11 9.62 -22.55
C PHE A 224 11.17 8.60 -23.68
N SER A 225 11.79 8.95 -24.81
CA SER A 225 11.99 8.01 -25.92
C SER A 225 13.22 8.32 -26.74
N ILE A 226 13.70 7.31 -27.46
CA ILE A 226 14.69 7.47 -28.53
C ILE A 226 14.05 7.00 -29.83
N ARG A 227 13.91 7.92 -30.80
CA ARG A 227 13.25 7.65 -32.08
C ARG A 227 14.24 7.73 -33.23
N LYS A 228 14.13 6.79 -34.16
CA LYS A 228 14.85 6.79 -35.45
C LYS A 228 14.28 7.89 -36.36
N SER A 229 15.14 8.66 -36.99
CA SER A 229 14.78 9.76 -37.90
C SER A 229 15.75 9.85 -39.08
N SER A 230 15.29 10.29 -40.25
CA SER A 230 16.18 10.47 -41.40
C SER A 230 17.05 11.72 -41.23
N TRP A 231 18.24 11.75 -41.84
CA TRP A 231 19.15 12.91 -41.76
C TRP A 231 18.55 14.21 -42.31
N SER A 232 17.72 14.13 -43.34
CA SER A 232 16.99 15.29 -43.88
C SER A 232 16.01 15.85 -42.85
N THR A 233 15.32 14.98 -42.13
CA THR A 233 14.40 15.34 -41.04
C THR A 233 15.15 15.89 -39.84
N VAL A 234 16.34 15.38 -39.51
CA VAL A 234 17.17 15.90 -38.41
C VAL A 234 17.64 17.33 -38.68
N ARG A 235 18.02 17.66 -39.93
CA ARG A 235 18.37 19.05 -40.31
C ARG A 235 17.19 20.01 -40.15
N LEU A 236 15.97 19.57 -40.48
CA LEU A 236 14.73 20.33 -40.26
C LEU A 236 14.31 20.37 -38.78
N LEU A 237 14.46 19.26 -38.06
CA LEU A 237 14.15 19.14 -36.64
C LEU A 237 15.13 19.95 -35.78
N ARG A 238 16.37 20.21 -36.23
CA ARG A 238 17.28 21.17 -35.57
C ARG A 238 16.61 22.53 -35.31
N LEU A 239 15.70 22.94 -36.19
CA LEU A 239 14.90 24.17 -36.07
C LEU A 239 13.61 23.94 -35.26
N ALA A 240 12.99 22.75 -35.34
CA ALA A 240 11.71 22.42 -34.69
C ALA A 240 11.80 21.74 -33.31
N MET A 241 12.99 21.30 -32.86
CA MET A 241 13.22 20.67 -31.55
C MET A 241 12.93 21.62 -30.38
N LYS A 242 12.79 22.93 -30.64
CA LYS A 242 12.27 23.90 -29.67
C LYS A 242 10.78 23.71 -29.34
N ALA A 243 10.01 23.00 -30.17
CA ALA A 243 8.56 22.88 -30.03
C ALA A 243 8.08 21.53 -29.42
N ASN A 244 8.83 20.43 -29.57
CA ASN A 244 8.38 19.07 -29.22
C ASN A 244 9.16 18.37 -28.09
N GLY A 245 9.78 19.14 -27.18
CA GLY A 245 10.38 18.58 -25.96
C GLY A 245 11.69 17.82 -26.20
N SER A 246 12.79 18.57 -26.40
CA SER A 246 14.13 17.99 -26.47
C SER A 246 14.52 17.34 -25.13
N PHE A 247 15.17 16.18 -25.20
CA PHE A 247 15.82 15.61 -24.02
C PHE A 247 17.08 16.41 -23.70
N LEU A 248 17.08 17.12 -22.56
CA LEU A 248 18.19 17.95 -22.10
C LEU A 248 19.04 17.18 -21.09
N ILE A 249 20.32 16.98 -21.38
CA ILE A 249 21.30 16.42 -20.43
C ILE A 249 21.85 17.56 -19.58
N ASP A 250 21.29 17.75 -18.39
CA ASP A 250 21.70 18.77 -17.41
C ASP A 250 22.40 18.19 -16.18
N ASN A 251 22.36 16.87 -15.98
CA ASN A 251 23.06 16.16 -14.92
C ASN A 251 23.49 14.74 -15.34
N ASN A 252 24.35 14.10 -14.53
CA ASN A 252 24.88 12.76 -14.83
C ASN A 252 23.78 11.68 -14.80
N ARG A 253 22.71 11.91 -14.02
CA ARG A 253 21.55 11.01 -13.94
C ARG A 253 20.75 10.96 -15.23
N LYS A 254 20.54 12.10 -15.90
CA LYS A 254 19.94 12.14 -17.25
C LYS A 254 20.90 11.58 -18.29
N GLY A 255 22.21 11.72 -18.09
CA GLY A 255 23.21 10.98 -18.86
C GLY A 255 23.02 9.46 -18.76
N GLN A 256 22.89 8.94 -17.54
CA GLN A 256 22.62 7.52 -17.29
C GLN A 256 21.26 7.09 -17.88
N LEU A 257 20.21 7.90 -17.72
CA LEU A 257 18.89 7.63 -18.29
C LEU A 257 18.94 7.51 -19.83
N LEU A 258 19.74 8.34 -20.50
CA LEU A 258 19.96 8.25 -21.94
C LEU A 258 20.62 6.92 -22.35
N VAL A 259 21.61 6.45 -21.57
CA VAL A 259 22.24 5.13 -21.80
C VAL A 259 21.22 4.02 -21.64
N GLU A 260 20.38 4.07 -20.60
CA GLU A 260 19.32 3.06 -20.41
C GLU A 260 18.29 3.06 -21.54
N MET A 261 17.88 4.24 -22.02
CA MET A 261 16.96 4.35 -23.16
C MET A 261 17.57 3.83 -24.45
N TYR A 262 18.87 4.05 -24.65
CA TYR A 262 19.61 3.53 -25.80
C TYR A 262 19.65 2.00 -25.78
N ASP A 263 20.02 1.41 -24.64
CA ASP A 263 20.09 -0.04 -24.49
C ASP A 263 18.70 -0.70 -24.58
N ALA A 264 17.62 0.01 -24.21
CA ALA A 264 16.24 -0.45 -24.36
C ALA A 264 15.67 -0.30 -25.78
N SER A 265 16.29 0.52 -26.64
CA SER A 265 15.78 0.82 -27.98
C SER A 265 16.13 -0.29 -28.98
N LYS A 266 15.13 -0.87 -29.63
CA LYS A 266 15.33 -1.87 -30.68
C LYS A 266 15.97 -1.29 -31.95
N ASP A 267 15.66 -0.03 -32.26
CA ASP A 267 16.03 0.59 -33.52
C ASP A 267 17.37 1.35 -33.46
N CYS A 268 17.82 1.67 -32.25
CA CYS A 268 18.96 2.55 -32.01
C CYS A 268 20.12 1.91 -31.24
N SER A 269 19.97 0.70 -30.66
CA SER A 269 20.99 0.06 -29.81
C SER A 269 22.24 -0.44 -30.54
N ASP A 270 22.27 -0.42 -31.88
CA ASP A 270 23.46 -0.75 -32.65
C ASP A 270 24.52 0.36 -32.56
N SER A 271 25.76 -0.04 -32.24
CA SER A 271 26.95 0.80 -31.93
C SER A 271 27.36 1.85 -32.98
N SER A 272 26.61 1.99 -34.08
CA SER A 272 26.86 2.89 -35.20
C SER A 272 25.92 4.10 -35.29
N ASN A 273 25.07 4.36 -34.29
CA ASN A 273 24.05 5.42 -34.36
C ASN A 273 24.44 6.73 -33.66
N VAL A 274 24.26 7.87 -34.37
CA VAL A 274 24.36 9.21 -33.77
C VAL A 274 23.08 9.49 -32.99
N ILE A 275 23.19 9.68 -31.67
CA ILE A 275 22.10 10.17 -30.84
C ILE A 275 22.18 11.69 -30.72
N TYR A 276 21.04 12.35 -30.92
CA TYR A 276 20.88 13.79 -30.73
C TYR A 276 20.16 14.05 -29.40
N ALA A 277 20.80 14.83 -28.52
CA ALA A 277 20.24 15.37 -27.27
C ALA A 277 20.70 16.83 -27.11
N ASP A 278 19.89 17.65 -26.43
CA ASP A 278 20.28 19.03 -26.07
C ASP A 278 21.23 18.95 -24.86
N GLN A 279 22.36 19.66 -24.89
CA GLN A 279 23.25 19.79 -23.73
C GLN A 279 23.31 21.25 -23.33
N LYS A 280 23.08 21.53 -22.04
CA LYS A 280 23.29 22.88 -21.51
C LYS A 280 24.80 23.14 -21.45
N GLU A 281 25.27 24.15 -22.19
CA GLU A 281 26.59 24.73 -21.97
C GLU A 281 26.64 25.24 -20.52
N SER A 282 27.53 24.68 -19.69
CA SER A 282 27.65 25.11 -18.30
C SER A 282 28.01 26.60 -18.29
N THR A 283 27.09 27.45 -17.84
CA THR A 283 27.35 28.87 -17.62
C THR A 283 28.28 29.03 -16.43
N HIS A 284 29.58 28.78 -16.63
CA HIS A 284 30.60 29.32 -15.74
C HIS A 284 30.67 30.83 -16.00
N HIS A 285 30.09 31.59 -15.07
CA HIS A 285 30.29 33.03 -14.98
C HIS A 285 31.78 33.32 -14.71
N ALA A 286 32.60 33.42 -15.75
CA ALA A 286 33.97 33.93 -15.62
C ALA A 286 34.47 34.69 -16.87
N HIS A 287 33.90 34.49 -18.06
CA HIS A 287 34.31 35.24 -19.26
C HIS A 287 33.10 35.77 -20.02
N ARG A 288 32.46 36.81 -19.48
CA ARG A 288 31.57 37.68 -20.26
C ARG A 288 31.97 39.13 -20.06
N ARG A 289 33.16 39.45 -20.56
CA ARG A 289 33.50 40.76 -21.09
C ARG A 289 34.21 40.51 -22.41
N ASP A 290 33.82 41.28 -23.40
CA ASP A 290 34.39 41.34 -24.75
C ASP A 290 33.83 40.32 -25.76
N ALA A 291 32.54 40.43 -26.03
CA ALA A 291 31.96 40.10 -27.34
C ALA A 291 30.62 40.82 -27.46
N ASP A 292 30.71 42.15 -27.62
CA ASP A 292 29.61 42.91 -28.20
C ASP A 292 29.65 42.71 -29.73
N ASP A 293 28.46 42.73 -30.32
CA ASP A 293 28.23 42.84 -31.76
C ASP A 293 28.55 41.62 -32.66
N THR A 294 27.63 40.65 -32.69
CA THR A 294 27.01 40.14 -33.92
C THR A 294 26.03 39.02 -33.56
N GLN A 295 24.86 39.04 -34.20
CA GLN A 295 23.85 37.98 -34.18
C GLN A 295 24.40 36.65 -34.74
N THR A 296 25.24 35.96 -33.98
CA THR A 296 25.49 34.55 -34.16
C THR A 296 24.52 33.80 -33.28
N ILE A 297 23.57 33.15 -33.94
CA ILE A 297 22.74 32.09 -33.37
C ILE A 297 23.70 31.13 -32.67
N SER A 298 23.80 31.19 -31.34
CA SER A 298 24.62 30.29 -30.53
C SER A 298 24.21 28.87 -30.90
N ASN A 299 25.07 28.19 -31.65
CA ASN A 299 24.97 26.78 -31.95
C ASN A 299 24.97 26.04 -30.62
N ARG A 300 23.77 25.70 -30.10
CA ARG A 300 23.67 24.67 -29.07
C ARG A 300 24.03 23.36 -29.75
N ASP A 301 25.27 22.93 -29.55
CA ASP A 301 25.82 21.75 -30.17
C ASP A 301 25.07 20.52 -29.70
N LEU A 302 24.28 19.94 -30.61
CA LEU A 302 23.81 18.58 -30.46
C LEU A 302 25.04 17.67 -30.45
N ILE A 303 25.29 17.00 -29.32
CA ILE A 303 26.43 16.10 -29.19
C ILE A 303 26.30 14.97 -30.21
N ARG A 304 27.31 14.77 -31.05
CA ARG A 304 27.40 13.58 -31.90
C ARG A 304 27.88 12.42 -31.04
N ILE A 305 26.96 11.49 -30.77
CA ILE A 305 27.15 10.52 -29.70
C ILE A 305 27.83 9.19 -30.12
N ALA A 306 27.79 8.76 -31.39
CA ALA A 306 28.65 7.68 -31.92
C ALA A 306 28.66 7.57 -33.46
N SER A 307 29.75 6.96 -33.98
CA SER A 307 29.94 6.17 -35.20
C SER A 307 30.77 6.70 -36.37
N SER A 308 31.62 5.77 -36.82
CA SER A 308 32.56 5.77 -37.95
C SER A 308 31.95 5.41 -39.31
N ASP A 309 30.63 5.20 -39.42
CA ASP A 309 29.98 5.00 -40.74
C ASP A 309 28.51 5.50 -40.73
N PRO A 310 28.13 6.49 -41.56
CA PRO A 310 26.79 7.06 -41.54
C PRO A 310 25.82 6.18 -42.34
N ASN A 311 25.08 5.31 -41.65
CA ASN A 311 23.79 4.89 -42.20
C ASN A 311 22.86 6.11 -42.33
N ASN A 312 21.92 6.08 -43.30
CA ASN A 312 21.02 7.18 -43.68
C ASN A 312 20.01 7.65 -42.60
N PHE A 313 20.21 7.30 -41.33
CA PHE A 313 19.35 7.71 -40.22
C PHE A 313 20.14 8.13 -38.98
N ALA A 314 19.48 8.86 -38.09
CA ALA A 314 19.94 9.30 -36.79
C ALA A 314 18.92 8.92 -35.72
N CYS A 315 19.34 8.90 -34.46
CA CYS A 315 18.48 8.66 -33.31
C CYS A 315 18.31 9.96 -32.51
N ILE A 316 17.08 10.27 -32.10
CA ILE A 316 16.77 11.52 -31.39
C ILE A 316 16.16 11.18 -30.04
N ALA A 317 16.75 11.69 -28.97
CA ALA A 317 16.20 11.58 -27.63
C ALA A 317 15.16 12.68 -27.37
N GLN A 318 14.00 12.29 -26.85
CA GLN A 318 12.87 13.20 -26.61
C GLN A 318 12.39 13.07 -25.16
N GLN A 319 11.91 14.19 -24.62
CA GLN A 319 11.26 14.29 -23.31
C GLN A 319 9.94 15.03 -23.46
N ARG A 320 8.83 14.36 -23.15
CA ARG A 320 7.48 14.90 -23.23
C ARG A 320 6.88 14.98 -21.84
N LEU A 321 6.40 16.17 -21.45
CA LEU A 321 5.61 16.31 -20.22
C LEU A 321 4.25 15.64 -20.44
N GLN A 322 3.93 14.66 -19.60
CA GLN A 322 2.69 13.89 -19.69
C GLN A 322 1.69 14.26 -18.57
N ILE A 323 2.19 14.78 -17.44
CA ILE A 323 1.38 15.14 -16.27
C ILE A 323 1.71 16.58 -15.85
N GLU A 324 0.80 17.51 -16.12
CA GLU A 324 0.98 18.95 -15.85
C GLU A 324 0.87 19.31 -14.38
N ASN A 325 0.09 18.57 -13.59
CA ASN A 325 -0.06 18.77 -12.16
C ASN A 325 0.88 17.88 -11.35
N ASP A 326 1.19 18.29 -10.13
CA ASP A 326 2.01 17.50 -9.21
C ASP A 326 1.27 16.27 -8.66
N SER A 327 -0.07 16.29 -8.66
CA SER A 327 -0.88 15.17 -8.18
C SER A 327 -2.07 14.92 -9.10
N LEU A 328 -2.41 13.65 -9.24
CA LEU A 328 -3.65 13.19 -9.90
C LEU A 328 -4.80 12.96 -8.92
N VAL A 329 -4.58 13.09 -7.62
CA VAL A 329 -5.64 12.96 -6.62
C VAL A 329 -6.49 14.22 -6.65
N VAL A 330 -7.74 14.10 -7.11
CA VAL A 330 -8.68 15.22 -7.18
C VAL A 330 -9.80 14.99 -6.16
N SER A 331 -10.09 16.00 -5.34
CA SER A 331 -11.08 15.93 -4.26
C SER A 331 -12.53 15.85 -4.74
N ASP A 332 -12.80 16.22 -5.99
CA ASP A 332 -14.13 16.18 -6.61
C ASP A 332 -14.47 14.80 -7.21
N GLY A 333 -13.55 13.83 -7.13
CA GLY A 333 -13.75 12.47 -7.66
C GLY A 333 -13.62 12.35 -9.18
N THR A 334 -13.15 13.40 -9.88
CA THR A 334 -12.94 13.37 -11.34
C THR A 334 -11.62 12.73 -11.76
N GLY A 335 -10.70 12.51 -10.81
CA GLY A 335 -9.40 11.87 -11.01
C GLY A 335 -9.46 10.34 -11.05
N PRO A 336 -8.30 9.67 -11.21
CA PRO A 336 -8.19 8.22 -11.13
C PRO A 336 -8.70 7.71 -9.78
N GLY A 337 -9.50 6.64 -9.81
CA GLY A 337 -10.23 6.21 -8.61
C GLY A 337 -10.77 4.80 -8.69
N MET A 338 -11.24 4.31 -7.54
CA MET A 338 -11.79 2.97 -7.39
C MET A 338 -13.06 3.00 -6.56
N TYR A 339 -14.08 2.25 -6.99
CA TYR A 339 -15.34 2.13 -6.27
C TYR A 339 -15.74 0.65 -6.14
N LEU A 340 -16.00 0.22 -4.91
CA LEU A 340 -16.36 -1.15 -4.60
C LEU A 340 -17.86 -1.23 -4.29
N TYR A 341 -18.56 -2.17 -4.89
CA TYR A 341 -20.02 -2.34 -4.77
C TYR A 341 -20.41 -3.79 -4.59
N PHE A 342 -21.18 -4.09 -3.54
CA PHE A 342 -21.74 -5.41 -3.30
C PHE A 342 -23.18 -5.51 -3.82
N ASP A 343 -23.37 -6.30 -4.87
CA ASP A 343 -24.69 -6.65 -5.37
C ASP A 343 -25.30 -7.73 -4.48
N LYS A 344 -26.25 -7.32 -3.64
CA LYS A 344 -26.95 -8.19 -2.69
C LYS A 344 -27.78 -9.26 -3.39
N ALA A 345 -28.45 -8.93 -4.51
CA ALA A 345 -29.32 -9.86 -5.23
C ALA A 345 -28.52 -11.00 -5.88
N ARG A 346 -27.37 -10.66 -6.48
CA ARG A 346 -26.48 -11.62 -7.13
C ARG A 346 -25.44 -12.24 -6.19
N HIS A 347 -25.30 -11.72 -4.97
CA HIS A 347 -24.23 -12.04 -4.03
C HIS A 347 -22.84 -11.95 -4.67
N LYS A 348 -22.61 -10.86 -5.41
CA LYS A 348 -21.35 -10.60 -6.12
C LYS A 348 -20.77 -9.26 -5.71
N LEU A 349 -19.45 -9.21 -5.62
CA LEU A 349 -18.71 -7.99 -5.33
C LEU A 349 -18.04 -7.50 -6.60
N PHE A 350 -18.30 -6.24 -6.93
CA PHE A 350 -17.80 -5.61 -8.14
C PHE A 350 -16.93 -4.41 -7.79
N LEU A 351 -15.83 -4.27 -8.51
CA LEU A 351 -14.94 -3.11 -8.43
C LEU A 351 -15.02 -2.36 -9.76
N THR A 352 -15.29 -1.07 -9.70
CA THR A 352 -15.16 -0.15 -10.84
C THR A 352 -13.89 0.67 -10.67
N VAL A 353 -13.07 0.71 -11.71
CA VAL A 353 -11.79 1.42 -11.75
C VAL A 353 -11.88 2.49 -12.83
N TYR A 354 -11.44 3.71 -12.50
CA TYR A 354 -11.38 4.86 -13.39
C TYR A 354 -9.92 5.25 -13.64
N GLY A 355 -9.52 5.36 -14.90
CA GLY A 355 -8.18 5.80 -15.29
C GLY A 355 -7.07 4.85 -14.83
N ASP A 356 -7.23 3.54 -15.04
CA ASP A 356 -6.28 2.51 -14.59
C ASP A 356 -4.87 2.70 -15.18
N ARG A 357 -4.75 3.39 -16.32
CA ARG A 357 -3.48 3.80 -16.94
C ARG A 357 -2.57 4.55 -15.96
N TRP A 358 -3.14 5.26 -15.00
CA TRP A 358 -2.42 6.06 -14.00
C TRP A 358 -2.04 5.28 -12.74
N PHE A 359 -2.43 4.01 -12.64
CA PHE A 359 -2.09 3.19 -11.49
C PHE A 359 -0.66 2.68 -11.66
N TRP A 360 0.14 2.82 -10.61
CA TRP A 360 1.50 2.30 -10.58
C TRP A 360 1.49 0.78 -10.70
N ARG A 361 2.37 0.26 -11.56
CA ARG A 361 2.58 -1.17 -11.78
C ARG A 361 3.98 -1.43 -12.31
N GLU A 362 4.55 -2.55 -11.88
CA GLU A 362 5.85 -3.02 -12.36
C GLU A 362 5.74 -3.67 -13.74
N ASP A 363 4.69 -4.48 -13.90
CA ASP A 363 4.33 -5.14 -15.13
C ASP A 363 3.12 -4.44 -15.74
N PRO A 364 3.20 -3.96 -17.01
CA PRO A 364 2.06 -3.41 -17.75
C PRO A 364 0.83 -4.33 -17.76
N SER A 365 1.02 -5.65 -17.68
CA SER A 365 -0.05 -6.65 -17.70
C SER A 365 -0.81 -6.74 -16.37
N SER A 366 -0.24 -6.22 -15.28
CA SER A 366 -0.87 -6.25 -13.96
C SER A 366 -1.97 -5.18 -13.83
N ASN A 367 -2.90 -5.41 -12.91
CA ASN A 367 -4.05 -4.53 -12.70
C ASN A 367 -3.69 -3.18 -12.02
N GLY A 368 -2.50 -3.05 -11.41
CA GLY A 368 -2.10 -1.84 -10.66
C GLY A 368 -2.81 -1.63 -9.31
N PHE A 369 -3.64 -2.56 -8.86
CA PHE A 369 -4.32 -2.52 -7.57
C PHE A 369 -4.40 -3.91 -6.91
N VAL A 370 -4.62 -3.95 -5.60
CA VAL A 370 -4.82 -5.17 -4.82
C VAL A 370 -6.07 -5.03 -3.95
N CYS A 371 -6.91 -6.07 -3.93
CA CYS A 371 -8.07 -6.13 -3.03
C CYS A 371 -7.76 -7.02 -1.83
N PHE A 372 -8.41 -6.72 -0.71
CA PHE A 372 -8.18 -7.35 0.57
C PHE A 372 -9.50 -7.71 1.27
N THR A 373 -9.44 -8.72 2.13
CA THR A 373 -10.46 -9.00 3.14
C THR A 373 -9.82 -9.47 4.44
N ASN A 374 -10.45 -9.14 5.57
CA ASN A 374 -10.02 -9.56 6.90
C ASN A 374 -11.20 -10.21 7.61
N ALA A 375 -11.02 -11.45 8.09
CA ALA A 375 -12.07 -12.18 8.79
C ALA A 375 -11.87 -12.30 10.30
N ASN A 376 -10.62 -12.24 10.79
CA ASN A 376 -10.24 -12.67 12.14
C ASN A 376 -9.12 -11.82 12.77
N ASP A 377 -8.75 -10.66 12.23
CA ASP A 377 -7.63 -9.82 12.75
C ASP A 377 -6.25 -10.52 12.84
N GLU A 378 -6.12 -11.73 12.27
CA GLU A 378 -4.89 -12.55 12.21
C GLU A 378 -4.32 -12.62 10.80
N GLN A 379 -5.14 -12.55 9.75
CA GLN A 379 -4.66 -12.72 8.37
C GLN A 379 -5.41 -11.82 7.39
N LEU A 380 -4.62 -11.14 6.56
CA LEU A 380 -5.09 -10.36 5.43
C LEU A 380 -5.15 -11.26 4.19
N TYR A 381 -6.35 -11.52 3.68
CA TYR A 381 -6.54 -12.34 2.49
C TYR A 381 -6.63 -11.48 1.24
N ARG A 382 -6.10 -11.99 0.13
CA ARG A 382 -6.13 -11.34 -1.19
C ARG A 382 -7.14 -12.05 -2.10
N PRO A 383 -8.41 -11.61 -2.15
CA PRO A 383 -9.38 -12.18 -3.07
C PRO A 383 -8.88 -12.06 -4.52
N ARG A 384 -9.11 -13.12 -5.30
CA ARG A 384 -8.82 -13.08 -6.74
C ARG A 384 -9.75 -12.09 -7.43
N VAL A 385 -9.21 -11.31 -8.33
CA VAL A 385 -9.96 -10.31 -9.11
C VAL A 385 -10.00 -10.75 -10.57
N LYS A 386 -11.18 -10.69 -11.19
CA LYS A 386 -11.37 -11.03 -12.61
C LYS A 386 -11.92 -9.83 -13.37
N ARG A 387 -11.19 -9.37 -14.39
CA ARG A 387 -11.67 -8.34 -15.30
C ARG A 387 -12.92 -8.83 -16.05
N LEU A 388 -13.98 -8.03 -16.05
CA LEU A 388 -15.17 -8.29 -16.84
C LEU A 388 -14.96 -7.76 -18.26
N ARG A 389 -15.47 -8.49 -19.25
CA ARG A 389 -15.41 -8.04 -20.65
C ARG A 389 -16.37 -6.87 -20.84
N SER A 390 -15.96 -5.87 -21.62
CA SER A 390 -16.79 -4.69 -21.92
C SER A 390 -18.16 -5.06 -22.50
N SER A 391 -18.26 -6.16 -23.25
CA SER A 391 -19.53 -6.68 -23.78
C SER A 391 -20.55 -7.11 -22.72
N HIS A 392 -20.11 -7.38 -21.49
CA HIS A 392 -20.98 -7.77 -20.37
C HIS A 392 -21.34 -6.61 -19.45
N VAL A 393 -20.90 -5.39 -19.78
CA VAL A 393 -21.10 -4.21 -18.96
C VAL A 393 -21.75 -3.14 -19.82
N GLN A 394 -23.03 -2.90 -19.59
CA GLN A 394 -23.73 -1.77 -20.21
C GLN A 394 -23.48 -0.53 -19.38
N TRP A 395 -22.67 0.37 -19.91
CA TRP A 395 -22.55 1.72 -19.39
C TRP A 395 -23.68 2.57 -19.97
N GLY A 396 -24.31 3.40 -19.15
CA GLY A 396 -25.19 4.44 -19.68
C GLY A 396 -24.41 5.37 -20.61
N GLU A 397 -25.10 5.99 -21.57
CA GLU A 397 -24.47 6.97 -22.46
C GLU A 397 -23.74 8.03 -21.63
N LEU A 398 -22.45 8.18 -21.90
CA LEU A 398 -21.65 9.23 -21.30
C LEU A 398 -22.20 10.57 -21.79
N ALA A 399 -22.41 11.53 -20.88
CA ALA A 399 -22.76 12.88 -21.27
C ALA A 399 -21.72 13.40 -22.29
N PRO A 400 -22.11 14.21 -23.29
CA PRO A 400 -21.21 14.70 -24.34
C PRO A 400 -19.98 15.47 -23.83
N ASN A 401 -19.95 15.85 -22.55
CA ASN A 401 -18.84 16.52 -21.87
C ASN A 401 -18.10 15.63 -20.85
N ALA A 402 -18.31 14.30 -20.88
CA ALA A 402 -17.64 13.40 -19.96
C ALA A 402 -16.12 13.41 -20.21
N SER A 403 -15.34 13.51 -19.12
CA SER A 403 -13.88 13.55 -19.19
C SER A 403 -13.32 12.29 -19.86
N THR A 404 -12.13 12.40 -20.47
CA THR A 404 -11.38 11.25 -21.02
C THR A 404 -11.12 10.15 -19.98
N ILE A 405 -11.16 10.49 -18.69
CA ILE A 405 -11.06 9.57 -17.55
C ILE A 405 -12.34 8.73 -17.39
N ALA A 406 -13.52 9.30 -17.63
CA ALA A 406 -14.78 8.56 -17.60
C ALA A 406 -14.91 7.55 -18.76
N ALA A 407 -14.21 7.79 -19.88
CA ALA A 407 -14.09 6.85 -21.00
C ALA A 407 -13.18 5.65 -20.67
N ASP A 408 -12.23 5.80 -19.74
CA ASP A 408 -11.30 4.75 -19.31
C ASP A 408 -11.80 4.04 -18.03
N ARG A 409 -13.03 3.53 -18.10
CA ARG A 409 -13.70 2.84 -16.99
C ARG A 409 -13.69 1.33 -17.19
N MET A 410 -13.18 0.61 -16.19
CA MET A 410 -13.13 -0.85 -16.18
C MET A 410 -13.89 -1.44 -14.99
N MET A 411 -14.44 -2.63 -15.18
CA MET A 411 -15.16 -3.36 -14.13
C MET A 411 -14.53 -4.72 -13.88
N TYR A 412 -14.46 -5.10 -12.61
CA TYR A 412 -13.92 -6.37 -12.16
C TYR A 412 -14.89 -7.05 -11.21
N GLU A 413 -14.93 -8.38 -11.25
CA GLU A 413 -15.56 -9.21 -10.22
C GLU A 413 -14.50 -9.60 -9.19
N VAL A 414 -14.70 -9.19 -7.95
CA VAL A 414 -13.86 -9.58 -6.80
C VAL A 414 -14.44 -10.87 -6.23
N LYS A 415 -13.66 -11.95 -6.27
CA LYS A 415 -14.13 -13.24 -5.75
C LYS A 415 -14.26 -13.16 -4.23
N LEU A 416 -15.49 -13.32 -3.77
CA LEU A 416 -15.78 -13.46 -2.35
C LEU A 416 -15.17 -14.75 -1.82
N GLU A 417 -14.62 -14.66 -0.61
CA GLU A 417 -14.16 -15.81 0.15
C GLU A 417 -15.29 -16.82 0.39
N GLU A 418 -14.92 -18.04 0.75
CA GLU A 418 -15.84 -19.16 0.93
C GLU A 418 -17.03 -18.87 1.87
N TYR A 419 -18.06 -19.72 1.79
CA TYR A 419 -19.30 -19.60 2.58
C TYR A 419 -19.05 -19.20 4.03
N GLY A 420 -19.62 -18.07 4.44
CA GLY A 420 -19.39 -17.52 5.78
C GLY A 420 -20.22 -16.27 6.06
N PRO A 421 -20.01 -15.64 7.23
CA PRO A 421 -20.65 -14.36 7.54
C PRO A 421 -20.16 -13.25 6.58
N PRO A 422 -20.85 -12.11 6.51
CA PRO A 422 -20.34 -10.92 5.85
C PRO A 422 -18.93 -10.58 6.32
N ARG A 423 -18.04 -10.27 5.38
CA ARG A 423 -16.67 -9.84 5.66
C ARG A 423 -16.42 -8.46 5.06
N PRO A 424 -15.54 -7.65 5.66
CA PRO A 424 -15.09 -6.41 5.06
C PRO A 424 -14.20 -6.69 3.85
N TYR A 425 -14.43 -5.97 2.77
CA TYR A 425 -13.59 -5.94 1.58
C TYR A 425 -13.23 -4.51 1.23
N TRP A 426 -12.00 -4.29 0.78
CA TRP A 426 -11.54 -3.01 0.24
C TRP A 426 -10.42 -3.26 -0.78
N CYS A 427 -10.12 -2.27 -1.62
CA CYS A 427 -9.00 -2.33 -2.55
C CYS A 427 -8.12 -1.09 -2.42
N GLU A 428 -6.83 -1.27 -2.69
CA GLU A 428 -5.79 -0.22 -2.59
C GLU A 428 -4.95 -0.20 -3.87
N ALA A 429 -4.52 0.99 -4.29
CA ALA A 429 -3.66 1.22 -5.44
C ALA A 429 -2.75 2.43 -5.19
N HIS A 430 -1.60 2.47 -5.85
CA HIS A 430 -0.74 3.65 -5.86
C HIS A 430 -0.90 4.35 -7.20
N LEU A 431 -0.93 5.68 -7.21
CA LEU A 431 -1.00 6.48 -8.43
C LEU A 431 0.37 6.96 -8.89
N VAL A 432 0.46 7.32 -10.16
CA VAL A 432 1.60 8.05 -10.74
C VAL A 432 1.13 9.46 -11.12
N PRO A 433 1.85 10.53 -10.74
CA PRO A 433 3.14 10.52 -10.05
C PRO A 433 2.98 10.30 -8.53
N ASP A 434 4.12 10.15 -7.86
CA ASP A 434 4.30 10.25 -6.39
C ASP A 434 3.76 9.11 -5.54
N PHE A 435 3.28 8.03 -6.15
CA PHE A 435 2.80 6.85 -5.42
C PHE A 435 1.71 7.19 -4.41
N ALA A 436 0.84 8.16 -4.73
CA ALA A 436 -0.27 8.50 -3.84
C ALA A 436 -1.16 7.26 -3.65
N LEU A 437 -1.34 6.83 -2.39
CA LEU A 437 -2.17 5.68 -2.04
C LEU A 437 -3.65 6.08 -2.12
N ILE A 438 -4.39 5.43 -3.01
CA ILE A 438 -5.85 5.50 -3.05
C ILE A 438 -6.46 4.21 -2.52
N LYS A 439 -7.61 4.33 -1.85
CA LYS A 439 -8.29 3.22 -1.19
C LYS A 439 -9.80 3.35 -1.38
N THR A 440 -10.47 2.23 -1.61
CA THR A 440 -11.94 2.19 -1.62
C THR A 440 -12.51 2.25 -0.22
N ASP A 441 -13.77 2.66 -0.10
CA ASP A 441 -14.55 2.38 1.09
C ASP A 441 -14.60 0.87 1.37
N THR A 442 -14.71 0.54 2.66
CA THR A 442 -14.82 -0.86 3.09
C THR A 442 -16.26 -1.33 2.93
N VAL A 443 -16.46 -2.38 2.14
CA VAL A 443 -17.79 -2.94 1.84
C VAL A 443 -17.94 -4.30 2.52
N MET A 444 -19.05 -4.48 3.25
CA MET A 444 -19.41 -5.77 3.83
C MET A 444 -20.08 -6.65 2.77
N ALA A 445 -19.47 -7.79 2.45
CA ALA A 445 -19.98 -8.69 1.42
C ALA A 445 -19.96 -10.16 1.89
N GLN A 446 -20.92 -10.95 1.40
CA GLN A 446 -21.00 -12.38 1.67
C GLN A 446 -21.40 -13.16 0.43
N ARG A 447 -20.81 -14.34 0.26
CA ARG A 447 -21.28 -15.32 -0.71
C ARG A 447 -22.63 -15.87 -0.25
N LYS A 448 -23.55 -16.16 -1.19
CA LYS A 448 -24.92 -16.63 -0.92
C LYS A 448 -24.95 -17.65 0.23
N ALA A 449 -25.77 -17.38 1.24
CA ALA A 449 -25.86 -18.21 2.43
C ALA A 449 -26.39 -19.61 2.06
N ASN A 450 -25.57 -20.64 2.27
CA ASN A 450 -26.12 -21.96 2.59
C ASN A 450 -26.92 -21.79 3.88
N CYS A 451 -28.17 -22.28 3.96
CA CYS A 451 -29.12 -22.04 5.04
C CYS A 451 -28.52 -22.09 6.47
N ARG A 452 -27.92 -20.97 6.88
CA ARG A 452 -27.16 -20.78 8.11
C ARG A 452 -27.38 -19.33 8.52
N ARG A 453 -27.56 -19.12 9.81
CA ARG A 453 -27.63 -17.78 10.39
C ARG A 453 -26.33 -17.50 11.14
N TYR A 454 -25.88 -16.26 11.08
CA TYR A 454 -24.65 -15.78 11.69
C TYR A 454 -25.02 -14.77 12.77
N PHE A 455 -24.52 -14.98 13.97
CA PHE A 455 -24.69 -14.08 15.11
C PHE A 455 -23.32 -13.63 15.59
N SER A 456 -23.27 -12.44 16.18
CA SER A 456 -22.14 -11.99 16.96
C SER A 456 -22.54 -11.90 18.43
N ALA A 457 -21.65 -12.31 19.33
CA ALA A 457 -21.88 -12.22 20.75
C ALA A 457 -20.60 -11.76 21.45
N THR A 458 -20.72 -10.82 22.38
CA THR A 458 -19.62 -10.44 23.26
C THR A 458 -19.71 -11.24 24.55
N ILE A 459 -18.59 -11.81 24.98
CA ILE A 459 -18.49 -12.53 26.24
C ILE A 459 -17.30 -12.02 27.05
N GLU A 460 -17.38 -12.21 28.37
CA GLU A 460 -16.27 -11.96 29.27
C GLU A 460 -15.76 -13.30 29.81
N LEU A 461 -14.50 -13.59 29.54
CA LEU A 461 -13.81 -14.81 29.94
C LEU A 461 -12.84 -14.49 31.08
N LEU A 462 -12.97 -15.22 32.18
CA LEU A 462 -12.04 -15.14 33.31
C LEU A 462 -10.87 -16.11 33.10
N LEU A 463 -9.65 -15.58 33.14
CA LEU A 463 -8.41 -16.34 33.01
C LEU A 463 -7.59 -16.23 34.30
N ALA A 464 -7.20 -17.37 34.86
CA ALA A 464 -6.36 -17.41 36.05
C ALA A 464 -4.95 -16.87 35.75
N ARG A 465 -4.44 -16.01 36.62
CA ARG A 465 -3.11 -15.39 36.48
C ARG A 465 -1.97 -16.40 36.67
N SER A 466 -2.25 -17.54 37.31
CA SER A 466 -1.34 -18.69 37.42
C SER A 466 -1.11 -19.43 36.09
N SER A 467 -1.85 -19.07 35.03
CA SER A 467 -1.56 -19.61 33.69
C SER A 467 -0.27 -19.00 33.15
N SER A 468 0.57 -19.83 32.52
CA SER A 468 1.90 -19.46 32.02
C SER A 468 1.89 -18.42 30.89
N ARG A 469 0.71 -17.97 30.42
CA ARG A 469 0.53 -17.04 29.31
C ARG A 469 -0.48 -15.98 29.69
N THR A 470 -0.05 -14.72 29.64
CA THR A 470 -0.92 -13.55 29.85
C THR A 470 -1.85 -13.34 28.62
N PRO A 471 -3.02 -12.68 28.78
CA PRO A 471 -4.02 -12.55 27.71
C PRO A 471 -3.52 -11.95 26.39
N ASP A 472 -2.55 -11.03 26.47
CA ASP A 472 -1.85 -10.39 25.37
C ASP A 472 -0.97 -11.35 24.57
N THR A 473 -0.48 -12.44 25.18
CA THR A 473 0.34 -13.45 24.51
C THR A 473 -0.47 -14.58 23.86
N LEU A 474 -1.78 -14.64 24.12
CA LEU A 474 -2.68 -15.67 23.58
C LEU A 474 -3.15 -15.31 22.17
N ARG A 475 -3.12 -16.30 21.26
CA ARG A 475 -3.68 -16.20 19.90
C ARG A 475 -5.19 -16.46 19.94
N LEU A 476 -5.95 -16.09 18.90
CA LEU A 476 -7.40 -16.33 18.87
C LEU A 476 -7.74 -17.82 18.97
N LYS A 477 -6.91 -18.68 18.36
CA LYS A 477 -7.03 -20.14 18.46
C LYS A 477 -6.92 -20.68 19.89
N ASP A 478 -6.13 -20.02 20.75
CA ASP A 478 -6.01 -20.42 22.16
C ASP A 478 -7.34 -20.15 22.90
N TYR A 479 -8.04 -19.07 22.53
CA TYR A 479 -9.37 -18.78 23.05
C TYR A 479 -10.43 -19.72 22.46
N ASP A 480 -10.36 -20.03 21.16
CA ASP A 480 -11.26 -21.00 20.52
C ASP A 480 -11.29 -22.34 21.28
N GLY A 481 -10.11 -22.89 21.60
CA GLY A 481 -10.01 -24.15 22.36
C GLY A 481 -10.68 -24.07 23.73
N ARG A 482 -10.53 -22.95 24.45
CA ARG A 482 -11.17 -22.72 25.76
C ARG A 482 -12.70 -22.62 25.64
N ILE A 483 -13.20 -21.95 24.60
CA ILE A 483 -14.64 -21.83 24.35
C ILE A 483 -15.23 -23.18 23.95
N GLU A 484 -14.57 -23.95 23.10
CA GLU A 484 -15.00 -25.29 22.72
C GLU A 484 -15.10 -26.22 23.93
N GLU A 485 -14.11 -26.19 24.82
CA GLU A 485 -14.12 -26.97 26.06
C GLU A 485 -15.29 -26.55 26.97
N TYR A 486 -15.49 -25.24 27.15
CA TYR A 486 -16.59 -24.71 27.94
C TYR A 486 -17.96 -25.16 27.40
N ILE A 487 -18.16 -25.07 26.09
CA ILE A 487 -19.40 -25.49 25.42
C ILE A 487 -19.62 -26.99 25.54
N LYS A 488 -18.56 -27.80 25.40
CA LYS A 488 -18.61 -29.26 25.59
C LYS A 488 -19.03 -29.62 27.02
N ASN A 489 -18.49 -28.93 28.02
CA ASN A 489 -18.84 -29.14 29.42
C ASN A 489 -20.26 -28.69 29.74
N ARG A 490 -20.70 -27.54 29.22
CA ARG A 490 -22.08 -27.05 29.38
C ARG A 490 -23.11 -27.95 28.73
N ARG A 491 -22.83 -28.49 27.53
CA ARG A 491 -23.72 -29.45 26.85
C ARG A 491 -23.98 -30.70 27.69
N LYS A 492 -22.99 -31.16 28.48
CA LYS A 492 -23.16 -32.29 29.40
C LYS A 492 -24.01 -31.94 30.62
N ARG A 493 -23.88 -30.72 31.15
CA ARG A 493 -24.56 -30.26 32.37
C ARG A 493 -26.00 -29.79 32.16
N LEU A 494 -26.35 -29.37 30.94
CA LEU A 494 -27.67 -28.80 30.60
C LEU A 494 -28.32 -29.60 29.46
N PRO A 495 -28.76 -30.85 29.72
CA PRO A 495 -29.38 -31.71 28.71
C PRO A 495 -30.66 -31.11 28.09
N GLU A 496 -31.39 -30.29 28.84
CA GLU A 496 -32.59 -29.58 28.39
C GLU A 496 -32.31 -28.61 27.22
N LEU A 497 -31.10 -28.03 27.17
CA LEU A 497 -30.68 -27.12 26.09
C LEU A 497 -30.02 -27.84 24.91
N LYS A 498 -30.04 -29.19 24.87
CA LYS A 498 -29.42 -29.99 23.80
C LYS A 498 -29.83 -29.55 22.40
N HIS A 499 -31.08 -29.15 22.22
CA HIS A 499 -31.61 -28.67 20.94
C HIS A 499 -30.95 -27.35 20.47
N ILE A 500 -30.65 -26.42 21.38
CA ILE A 500 -29.92 -25.18 21.09
C ILE A 500 -28.49 -25.50 20.68
N PHE A 501 -27.79 -26.31 21.48
CA PHE A 501 -26.42 -26.72 21.16
C PHE A 501 -26.33 -27.54 19.87
N ALA A 502 -27.39 -28.25 19.47
CA ALA A 502 -27.46 -28.99 18.21
C ALA A 502 -27.74 -28.10 16.98
N ALA A 503 -28.32 -26.91 17.21
CA ALA A 503 -28.52 -25.88 16.19
C ALA A 503 -27.22 -25.10 15.91
N ILE A 504 -26.36 -24.91 16.92
CA ILE A 504 -25.04 -24.30 16.75
C ILE A 504 -24.14 -25.22 15.90
N LYS A 505 -23.70 -24.72 14.75
CA LYS A 505 -22.75 -25.39 13.86
C LYS A 505 -21.30 -25.11 14.25
N SER A 506 -20.99 -23.86 14.59
CA SER A 506 -19.63 -23.46 14.99
C SER A 506 -19.69 -22.18 15.83
N ILE A 507 -18.72 -22.03 16.73
CA ILE A 507 -18.45 -20.81 17.48
C ILE A 507 -16.97 -20.52 17.25
N GLN A 508 -16.65 -19.27 16.90
CA GLN A 508 -15.27 -18.85 16.67
C GLN A 508 -15.03 -17.50 17.33
N VAL A 509 -13.94 -17.37 18.06
CA VAL A 509 -13.44 -16.11 18.58
C VAL A 509 -12.88 -15.31 17.41
N LYS A 510 -13.43 -14.11 17.21
CA LYS A 510 -13.01 -13.22 16.13
C LYS A 510 -12.06 -12.14 16.58
N ARG A 511 -12.22 -11.66 17.80
CA ARG A 511 -11.41 -10.56 18.33
C ARG A 511 -11.38 -10.58 19.84
N VAL A 512 -10.22 -10.25 20.40
CA VAL A 512 -10.09 -9.80 21.78
C VAL A 512 -10.32 -8.29 21.80
N GLU A 513 -11.48 -7.87 22.30
CA GLU A 513 -11.88 -6.47 22.36
C GLU A 513 -11.05 -5.72 23.39
N ASP A 514 -11.00 -6.23 24.63
CA ASP A 514 -10.10 -5.73 25.65
C ASP A 514 -9.82 -6.77 26.73
N PHE A 515 -8.88 -6.46 27.63
CA PHE A 515 -8.67 -7.22 28.86
C PHE A 515 -8.20 -6.33 30.00
N TRP A 516 -8.57 -6.67 31.22
CA TRP A 516 -8.16 -5.97 32.43
C TRP A 516 -7.97 -6.95 33.58
N THR A 517 -7.19 -6.56 34.58
CA THR A 517 -7.08 -7.31 35.84
C THR A 517 -8.37 -7.16 36.63
N SER A 518 -8.93 -8.27 37.11
CA SER A 518 -10.09 -8.25 38.00
C SER A 518 -9.76 -7.55 39.32
N ALA A 519 -10.80 -7.09 40.03
CA ALA A 519 -10.65 -6.47 41.36
C ALA A 519 -10.01 -7.41 42.40
N SER A 520 -10.07 -8.73 42.18
CA SER A 520 -9.22 -9.70 42.84
C SER A 520 -7.98 -9.96 41.98
N ASN A 521 -6.78 -9.76 42.55
CA ASN A 521 -5.48 -9.78 41.86
C ASN A 521 -5.10 -11.09 41.13
N ASP A 522 -5.94 -12.12 41.19
CA ASP A 522 -5.68 -13.48 40.74
C ASP A 522 -6.23 -13.79 39.33
N TRP A 523 -7.01 -12.88 38.74
CA TRP A 523 -7.70 -13.12 37.47
C TRP A 523 -7.53 -11.99 36.46
N TYR A 524 -7.42 -12.35 35.19
CA TYR A 524 -7.68 -11.46 34.06
C TYR A 524 -9.12 -11.65 33.60
N THR A 525 -9.81 -10.54 33.31
CA THR A 525 -11.06 -10.55 32.55
C THR A 525 -10.73 -10.19 31.12
N VAL A 526 -11.11 -11.06 30.18
CA VAL A 526 -10.88 -10.86 28.74
C VAL A 526 -12.23 -10.76 28.05
N ARG A 527 -12.48 -9.64 27.37
CA ARG A 527 -13.67 -9.44 26.56
C ARG A 527 -13.43 -9.95 25.14
N LEU A 528 -14.21 -10.93 24.72
CA LEU A 528 -14.10 -11.59 23.43
C LEU A 528 -15.35 -11.31 22.58
N VAL A 529 -15.14 -11.08 21.29
CA VAL A 529 -16.21 -11.10 20.29
C VAL A 529 -16.22 -12.46 19.61
N LEU A 530 -17.33 -13.16 19.69
CA LEU A 530 -17.58 -14.47 19.11
C LEU A 530 -18.48 -14.35 17.89
N HIS A 531 -18.18 -15.08 16.83
CA HIS A 531 -19.14 -15.38 15.77
C HIS A 531 -19.74 -16.76 15.99
N ILE A 532 -21.06 -16.83 16.02
CA ILE A 532 -21.84 -18.05 16.20
C ILE A 532 -22.58 -18.34 14.90
N VAL A 533 -22.37 -19.54 14.37
CA VAL A 533 -23.05 -20.03 13.17
C VAL A 533 -24.08 -21.05 13.58
N THR A 534 -25.34 -20.87 13.17
CA THR A 534 -26.42 -21.83 13.45
C THR A 534 -27.01 -22.40 12.17
N LYS A 535 -27.63 -23.59 12.28
CA LYS A 535 -28.49 -24.16 11.24
C LYS A 535 -29.76 -23.31 11.10
N CYS A 536 -30.28 -23.17 9.88
CA CYS A 536 -31.63 -22.70 9.70
C CYS A 536 -32.64 -23.60 10.43
N ALA A 537 -33.46 -23.02 11.29
CA ALA A 537 -34.68 -23.65 11.78
C ALA A 537 -35.87 -22.96 11.13
N LYS A 538 -36.71 -23.71 10.39
CA LYS A 538 -37.97 -23.20 9.78
C LYS A 538 -38.91 -22.51 10.78
N LYS A 539 -38.74 -22.76 12.09
CA LYS A 539 -39.53 -22.17 13.17
C LYS A 539 -39.18 -20.71 13.49
N TRP A 540 -38.01 -20.23 13.08
CA TRP A 540 -37.55 -18.87 13.40
C TRP A 540 -38.01 -17.82 12.38
N ASP A 541 -38.67 -18.23 11.29
CA ASP A 541 -39.29 -17.32 10.31
C ASP A 541 -40.71 -16.90 10.72
N LYS A 542 -41.27 -17.49 11.79
CA LYS A 542 -42.62 -17.19 12.32
C LYS A 542 -42.63 -16.28 13.55
N ALA A 543 -41.46 -15.96 14.10
CA ALA A 543 -41.37 -14.95 15.15
C ALA A 543 -41.22 -13.60 14.44
N GLU A 544 -42.29 -12.80 14.47
CA GLU A 544 -42.26 -11.36 14.20
C GLU A 544 -41.30 -10.70 15.21
N LEU A 545 -40.00 -10.81 14.93
CA LEU A 545 -39.00 -9.97 15.55
C LEU A 545 -39.17 -8.60 14.91
N LEU A 546 -39.79 -7.70 15.69
CA LEU A 546 -39.88 -6.25 15.49
C LEU A 546 -38.73 -5.74 14.62
N GLU A 547 -39.07 -4.98 13.58
CA GLU A 547 -38.08 -4.34 12.73
C GLU A 547 -37.05 -3.59 13.59
N PRO A 548 -35.74 -3.86 13.44
CA PRO A 548 -34.75 -3.03 14.09
C PRO A 548 -34.74 -1.66 13.40
N GLU A 549 -35.04 -0.63 14.19
CA GLU A 549 -34.80 0.77 13.84
C GLU A 549 -33.37 0.95 13.31
N ARG A 550 -33.23 1.93 12.41
CA ARG A 550 -32.05 2.28 11.63
C ARG A 550 -30.71 2.03 12.36
N ASN A 551 -29.85 1.24 11.72
CA ASN A 551 -28.46 1.03 12.13
C ASN A 551 -27.64 2.32 11.99
N GLU A 552 -27.62 3.14 13.02
CA GLU A 552 -26.53 4.06 13.32
C GLU A 552 -25.65 3.41 14.39
N ILE A 553 -24.37 3.20 14.07
CA ILE A 553 -23.40 2.70 15.05
C ILE A 553 -23.22 3.79 16.10
N GLY A 554 -23.70 3.53 17.31
CA GLY A 554 -23.40 4.35 18.48
C GLY A 554 -24.59 4.93 19.22
N LYS A 555 -25.64 4.14 19.52
CA LYS A 555 -26.49 4.28 20.71
C LYS A 555 -27.57 3.20 20.72
N MET A 556 -27.58 2.36 21.74
CA MET A 556 -28.72 2.19 22.66
C MET A 556 -28.61 0.91 23.49
N SER A 557 -28.68 1.14 24.80
CA SER A 557 -29.08 0.21 25.85
C SER A 557 -30.52 -0.24 25.68
N PHE A 558 -30.80 -1.52 25.93
CA PHE A 558 -32.14 -2.01 26.25
C PHE A 558 -32.13 -2.80 27.55
N ILE A 559 -32.87 -2.26 28.52
CA ILE A 559 -33.35 -2.96 29.71
C ILE A 559 -34.62 -3.70 29.27
N VAL A 560 -34.62 -5.03 29.34
CA VAL A 560 -35.86 -5.81 29.20
C VAL A 560 -36.43 -5.96 30.61
N ALA A 561 -37.52 -5.26 30.88
CA ALA A 561 -38.35 -5.50 32.05
C ALA A 561 -39.08 -6.85 31.90
N PRO A 562 -39.18 -7.67 32.96
CA PRO A 562 -39.87 -8.94 32.90
C PRO A 562 -41.35 -8.76 33.23
N SER A 563 -42.23 -9.39 32.45
CA SER A 563 -43.62 -9.61 32.84
C SER A 563 -43.92 -11.11 32.82
N PHE A 564 -44.32 -11.62 34.00
CA PHE A 564 -44.85 -12.95 34.36
C PHE A 564 -43.82 -14.11 34.30
N ILE A 565 -43.55 -14.91 35.34
CA ILE A 565 -44.37 -15.43 36.45
C ILE A 565 -43.51 -15.52 37.73
N THR A 566 -44.10 -15.20 38.87
CA THR A 566 -43.57 -15.38 40.23
C THR A 566 -43.34 -16.86 40.58
N GLY A 567 -42.14 -17.20 41.05
CA GLY A 567 -41.86 -18.52 41.63
C GLY A 567 -40.40 -18.78 41.94
N SER A 568 -39.99 -18.42 43.15
CA SER A 568 -38.88 -18.98 43.94
C SER A 568 -37.40 -18.80 43.52
N CYS A 569 -36.65 -18.28 44.49
CA CYS A 569 -35.20 -18.12 44.57
C CYS A 569 -34.40 -19.42 44.37
N ILE A 570 -33.24 -19.36 43.67
CA ILE A 570 -31.94 -19.91 44.13
C ILE A 570 -30.79 -19.07 43.52
N ARG A 571 -29.95 -18.49 44.41
CA ARG A 571 -28.59 -17.98 44.14
C ARG A 571 -27.64 -19.18 44.01
N LEU A 572 -26.72 -19.21 43.03
CA LEU A 572 -25.32 -19.66 43.22
C LEU A 572 -24.43 -19.58 41.95
N SER A 573 -23.30 -18.90 42.11
CA SER A 573 -22.06 -18.87 41.30
C SER A 573 -22.13 -18.34 39.85
N SER A 574 -22.00 -17.02 39.73
CA SER A 574 -22.00 -16.26 38.47
C SER A 574 -20.68 -16.42 37.68
N ILE A 575 -20.74 -17.12 36.55
CA ILE A 575 -20.29 -16.52 35.29
C ILE A 575 -21.57 -15.97 34.68
N SER A 576 -21.78 -14.66 34.74
CA SER A 576 -22.93 -14.02 34.08
C SER A 576 -22.74 -14.15 32.57
N PHE A 577 -23.48 -15.07 31.97
CA PHE A 577 -23.72 -15.07 30.53
C PHE A 577 -24.69 -13.91 30.25
N THR A 578 -24.19 -12.69 30.18
CA THR A 578 -24.96 -11.59 29.60
C THR A 578 -24.84 -11.71 28.08
N LEU A 579 -25.65 -12.60 27.49
CA LEU A 579 -25.71 -12.76 26.06
C LEU A 579 -26.48 -11.56 25.47
N GLN A 580 -25.78 -10.45 25.19
CA GLN A 580 -26.34 -9.42 24.33
C GLN A 580 -26.34 -9.94 22.89
N ILE A 581 -27.44 -10.59 22.51
CA ILE A 581 -27.67 -11.00 21.12
C ILE A 581 -28.05 -9.76 20.34
N SER A 582 -27.12 -9.24 19.54
CA SER A 582 -27.48 -8.30 18.48
C SER A 582 -27.83 -9.13 17.24
N ALA A 583 -29.10 -9.15 16.84
CA ALA A 583 -29.52 -9.80 15.62
C ALA A 583 -29.20 -8.89 14.41
N LEU A 584 -28.27 -9.32 13.56
CA LEU A 584 -28.14 -8.77 12.20
C LEU A 584 -29.20 -9.43 11.32
N GLN A 585 -30.40 -8.86 11.32
CA GLN A 585 -31.49 -9.24 10.42
C GLN A 585 -31.51 -8.20 9.29
N HIS A 586 -31.09 -8.59 8.08
CA HIS A 586 -31.34 -7.76 6.91
C HIS A 586 -32.62 -8.24 6.21
N PRO A 587 -33.49 -7.30 5.78
CA PRO A 587 -34.76 -7.63 5.16
C PRO A 587 -34.55 -8.37 3.84
N ALA A 588 -35.53 -9.22 3.52
CA ALA A 588 -35.55 -10.15 2.40
C ALA A 588 -35.48 -9.47 1.02
#